data_AF-A0A7D5GNR5-F1
#
_entry.id   AF-A0A7D5GNR5-F1
#
_cell.length_a   1.000
_cell.length_b   1.000
_cell.length_c   1.000
_cell.angle_alpha   90.00
_cell.angle_beta   90.00
_cell.angle_gamma   90.00
#
_symmetry.space_group_name_H-M   'P 1'
#
loop_
_entity.id
_entity.type
_entity.pdbx_description
1 polymer ?
#
loop_
_entity_poly.entity_id
_entity_poly.type
_entity_poly.pdbx_seq_one_letter_code
_entity_poly.pdbx_strand_id
1 'polypeptide(L)'
;MGEDAERAGDGERSEGDAGRAGPETADAGSNPSSVPGPDVDADVPADVRKYDRFQKMERAEYDRVNQFLRDRTYVTAREWAIARLCADFRTETGVEMTKIGKNLPRLVPFMTDTYTPQAVNQARASFEEKVNKAGATFLYGAMCGFFTAEQLDDMMYEVTEVAKFLLEVEGVDLAVEDELEAEDRISKVMRDVREASAEVRGEEVKCPECGHVHDPK
;
A
#
# COMPACT_ATOMS: atom_id res chain seq x y z
N MET A 1 -15.69 20.03 -54.87
CA MET A 1 -15.15 21.30 -54.33
C MET A 1 -14.46 20.90 -53.03
N GLY A 2 -13.21 20.45 -53.07
CA GLY A 2 -11.99 21.27 -53.19
C GLY A 2 -11.60 21.67 -51.75
N GLU A 3 -10.44 21.38 -51.16
CA GLU A 3 -9.09 21.09 -51.66
C GLU A 3 -8.29 20.28 -50.62
N ASP A 4 -7.34 19.51 -51.13
CA ASP A 4 -6.19 18.88 -50.47
C ASP A 4 -5.13 19.90 -49.98
N ALA A 5 -4.36 19.53 -48.94
CA ALA A 5 -2.93 19.81 -48.72
C ALA A 5 -2.49 19.07 -47.41
N GLU A 6 -1.71 17.98 -47.40
CA GLU A 6 -0.26 17.83 -47.66
C GLU A 6 0.60 18.91 -46.96
N ARG A 7 1.78 18.69 -46.37
CA ARG A 7 2.70 17.58 -46.02
C ARG A 7 3.93 18.27 -45.35
N ALA A 8 4.81 17.47 -44.71
CA ALA A 8 6.24 17.69 -44.40
C ALA A 8 6.57 17.95 -42.92
N GLY A 9 7.60 17.37 -42.31
CA GLY A 9 8.73 16.61 -42.82
C GLY A 9 9.98 16.95 -41.98
N ASP A 10 10.68 15.91 -41.53
CA ASP A 10 12.12 15.79 -41.22
C ASP A 10 12.88 16.79 -40.32
N GLY A 11 13.69 16.22 -39.43
CA GLY A 11 14.69 16.92 -38.63
C GLY A 11 15.55 15.99 -37.77
N GLU A 12 16.22 15.03 -38.40
CA GLU A 12 17.23 14.15 -37.80
C GLU A 12 18.61 14.84 -37.69
N ARG A 13 19.45 14.37 -36.75
CA ARG A 13 20.93 14.49 -36.59
C ARG A 13 21.50 15.51 -35.59
N SER A 14 22.28 15.03 -34.62
CA SER A 14 23.74 14.86 -34.83
C SER A 14 24.42 14.08 -33.69
N GLU A 15 25.12 13.01 -34.05
CA GLU A 15 26.20 12.38 -33.30
C GLU A 15 27.51 13.19 -33.43
N GLY A 16 28.46 12.93 -32.53
CA GLY A 16 29.87 13.31 -32.58
C GLY A 16 30.43 13.45 -31.16
N ASP A 17 31.59 12.95 -30.76
CA ASP A 17 32.69 12.27 -31.46
C ASP A 17 33.61 11.65 -30.38
N ALA A 18 34.37 10.63 -30.75
CA ALA A 18 35.24 9.82 -29.92
C ALA A 18 36.60 10.48 -29.62
N GLY A 19 37.23 10.10 -28.51
CA GLY A 19 38.62 10.48 -28.19
C GLY A 19 39.31 9.48 -27.26
N ARG A 20 40.26 8.72 -27.81
CA ARG A 20 41.05 7.62 -27.23
C ARG A 20 42.40 8.10 -26.66
N ALA A 21 42.86 7.52 -25.54
CA ALA A 21 44.22 6.97 -25.28
C ALA A 21 44.61 6.96 -23.77
N GLY A 22 45.19 5.83 -23.30
CA GLY A 22 45.99 5.74 -22.06
C GLY A 22 47.45 6.21 -22.26
N PRO A 23 48.43 6.04 -21.32
CA PRO A 23 48.56 4.93 -20.35
C PRO A 23 49.08 5.27 -18.91
N GLU A 24 49.09 4.23 -18.06
CA GLU A 24 49.97 3.87 -16.92
C GLU A 24 50.56 4.91 -15.95
N THR A 25 50.29 4.71 -14.64
CA THR A 25 51.30 4.74 -13.56
C THR A 25 50.90 3.80 -12.42
N ALA A 26 51.82 2.92 -12.01
CA ALA A 26 51.79 2.15 -10.77
C ALA A 26 52.21 3.02 -9.57
N ASP A 27 51.60 2.84 -8.40
CA ASP A 27 52.32 2.98 -7.12
C ASP A 27 51.59 2.28 -5.96
N ALA A 28 52.39 1.90 -4.97
CA ALA A 28 52.16 0.93 -3.93
C ALA A 28 51.16 1.30 -2.83
N GLY A 29 50.52 0.25 -2.28
CA GLY A 29 50.39 -0.02 -0.85
C GLY A 29 49.78 1.05 0.06
N SER A 30 48.57 0.77 0.57
CA SER A 30 48.29 0.85 2.00
C SER A 30 46.98 0.15 2.36
N ASN A 31 47.11 -0.72 3.36
CA ASN A 31 46.07 -1.49 4.01
C ASN A 31 45.12 -0.54 4.78
N PRO A 32 43.81 -0.46 4.52
CA PRO A 32 42.92 0.19 5.45
C PRO A 32 42.62 -0.82 6.56
N SER A 33 43.27 -0.61 7.72
CA SER A 33 42.79 -1.16 8.99
C SER A 33 41.27 -1.05 9.03
N SER A 34 40.60 -2.20 9.18
CA SER A 34 39.19 -2.27 9.51
C SER A 34 38.99 -1.53 10.84
N VAL A 35 38.55 -0.28 10.74
CA VAL A 35 37.99 0.44 11.88
C VAL A 35 36.68 -0.29 12.21
N PRO A 36 36.51 -0.85 13.41
CA PRO A 36 35.21 -1.36 13.82
C PRO A 36 34.22 -0.19 13.73
N GLY A 37 33.19 -0.33 12.91
CA GLY A 37 32.08 0.62 12.90
C GLY A 37 31.49 0.74 14.30
N PRO A 38 30.92 1.90 14.67
CA PRO A 38 30.36 2.07 16.01
C PRO A 38 29.33 0.97 16.30
N ASP A 39 29.45 0.34 17.47
CA ASP A 39 28.46 -0.59 18.02
C ASP A 39 27.11 0.11 18.12
N VAL A 40 26.32 -0.03 17.07
CA VAL A 40 25.02 0.61 16.86
C VAL A 40 23.89 -0.02 17.67
N ASP A 41 24.14 -1.12 18.35
CA ASP A 41 23.17 -1.85 19.16
C ASP A 41 22.89 -1.20 20.53
N ALA A 42 23.79 -0.31 20.99
CA ALA A 42 23.65 0.35 22.29
C ALA A 42 22.66 1.54 22.30
N ASP A 43 22.31 2.10 21.12
CA ASP A 43 21.56 3.36 21.01
C ASP A 43 20.07 3.16 20.62
N VAL A 44 19.62 1.89 20.55
CA VAL A 44 18.23 1.55 20.21
C VAL A 44 17.41 1.36 21.49
N PRO A 45 16.40 2.21 21.73
CA PRO A 45 15.50 2.06 22.87
C PRO A 45 14.91 0.64 22.93
N ALA A 46 14.83 0.04 24.13
CA ALA A 46 14.39 -1.35 24.30
C ALA A 46 12.96 -1.61 23.77
N ASP A 47 12.13 -0.58 23.73
CA ASP A 47 10.82 -0.61 23.09
C ASP A 47 10.92 -0.75 21.57
N VAL A 48 11.91 -0.16 20.91
CA VAL A 48 12.12 -0.26 19.45
C VAL A 48 12.61 -1.66 19.04
N ARG A 49 13.37 -2.34 19.91
CA ARG A 49 13.85 -3.73 19.69
C ARG A 49 12.74 -4.78 19.69
N LYS A 50 11.53 -4.44 20.12
CA LYS A 50 10.39 -5.36 20.13
C LYS A 50 9.73 -5.50 18.74
N TYR A 51 10.11 -4.67 17.76
CA TYR A 51 9.44 -4.58 16.46
C TYR A 51 10.23 -5.29 15.36
N ASP A 52 10.21 -6.62 15.40
CA ASP A 52 10.93 -7.49 14.46
C ASP A 52 10.14 -7.83 13.18
N ARG A 53 8.87 -7.41 13.05
CA ARG A 53 7.99 -7.82 11.92
C ARG A 53 8.60 -7.49 10.56
N PHE A 54 9.15 -6.28 10.42
CA PHE A 54 9.79 -5.81 9.18
C PHE A 54 11.26 -6.19 9.06
N GLN A 55 11.93 -6.56 10.15
CA GLN A 55 13.31 -7.06 10.10
C GLN A 55 13.40 -8.45 9.45
N LYS A 56 12.29 -9.20 9.45
CA LYS A 56 12.20 -10.52 8.85
C LYS A 56 12.02 -10.50 7.33
N MET A 57 11.70 -9.36 6.73
CA MET A 57 11.50 -9.28 5.28
C MET A 57 12.84 -9.22 4.52
N GLU A 58 13.07 -10.16 3.62
CA GLU A 58 14.24 -10.15 2.74
C GLU A 58 14.11 -9.09 1.62
N ARG A 59 15.24 -8.63 1.04
CA ARG A 59 15.21 -7.68 -0.09
C ARG A 59 14.38 -8.17 -1.29
N ALA A 60 14.36 -9.49 -1.54
CA ALA A 60 13.57 -10.08 -2.62
C ALA A 60 12.05 -10.13 -2.29
N GLU A 61 11.67 -10.09 -1.01
CA GLU A 61 10.28 -9.94 -0.59
C GLU A 61 9.82 -8.51 -0.77
N TYR A 62 10.69 -7.52 -0.56
CA TYR A 62 10.37 -6.12 -0.78
C TYR A 62 9.98 -5.78 -2.23
N ASP A 63 10.78 -6.20 -3.22
CA ASP A 63 10.46 -5.90 -4.62
C ASP A 63 9.10 -6.49 -5.02
N ARG A 64 8.76 -7.66 -4.47
CA ARG A 64 7.45 -8.30 -4.61
C ARG A 64 6.35 -7.49 -3.95
N VAL A 65 6.54 -7.02 -2.71
CA VAL A 65 5.56 -6.17 -2.00
C VAL A 65 5.33 -4.86 -2.73
N ASN A 66 6.39 -4.20 -3.16
CA ASN A 66 6.31 -2.93 -3.85
C ASN A 66 5.63 -3.06 -5.21
N GLN A 67 5.87 -4.14 -5.95
CA GLN A 67 5.12 -4.45 -7.17
C GLN A 67 3.65 -4.75 -6.85
N PHE A 68 3.38 -5.60 -5.85
CA PHE A 68 2.03 -5.98 -5.45
C PHE A 68 1.19 -4.78 -5.01
N LEU A 69 1.75 -3.91 -4.17
CA LEU A 69 1.07 -2.69 -3.70
C LEU A 69 0.73 -1.75 -4.85
N ARG A 70 1.59 -1.62 -5.86
CA ARG A 70 1.32 -0.82 -7.06
C ARG A 70 0.20 -1.43 -7.90
N ASP A 71 0.19 -2.74 -8.03
CA ASP A 71 -0.75 -3.45 -8.90
C ASP A 71 -2.15 -3.55 -8.28
N ARG A 72 -2.23 -3.64 -6.95
CA ARG A 72 -3.47 -3.95 -6.23
C ARG A 72 -3.99 -2.86 -5.31
N THR A 73 -3.22 -1.79 -5.05
CA THR A 73 -3.63 -0.74 -4.10
C THR A 73 -3.23 0.66 -4.57
N TYR A 74 -3.73 1.69 -3.88
CA TYR A 74 -3.28 3.08 -4.07
C TYR A 74 -2.13 3.50 -3.13
N VAL A 75 -1.68 2.59 -2.28
CA VAL A 75 -0.70 2.85 -1.22
C VAL A 75 0.70 2.50 -1.72
N THR A 76 1.67 3.34 -1.40
CA THR A 76 3.09 3.05 -1.68
C THR A 76 3.67 2.15 -0.60
N ALA A 77 4.72 1.38 -0.92
CA ALA A 77 5.43 0.57 0.09
C ALA A 77 5.91 1.40 1.29
N ARG A 78 6.21 2.69 1.07
CA ARG A 78 6.61 3.60 2.14
C ARG A 78 5.48 3.95 3.09
N GLU A 79 4.34 4.34 2.54
CA GLU A 79 3.14 4.66 3.33
C GLU A 79 2.64 3.44 4.09
N TRP A 80 2.62 2.26 3.46
CA TRP A 80 2.23 1.00 4.10
C TRP A 80 3.13 0.68 5.30
N ALA A 81 4.45 0.64 5.11
CA ALA A 81 5.38 0.31 6.18
C ALA A 81 5.31 1.32 7.34
N ILE A 82 5.24 2.62 7.04
CA ILE A 82 5.12 3.65 8.08
C ILE A 82 3.77 3.57 8.80
N ALA A 83 2.66 3.39 8.08
CA ALA A 83 1.34 3.26 8.69
C ALA A 83 1.26 2.06 9.64
N ARG A 84 1.89 0.93 9.27
CA ARG A 84 2.00 -0.24 10.13
C ARG A 84 2.84 0.00 11.36
N LEU A 85 4.02 0.61 11.22
CA LEU A 85 4.81 1.03 12.39
C LEU A 85 4.00 1.98 13.28
N CYS A 86 3.32 2.99 12.72
CA CYS A 86 2.47 3.88 13.49
C CYS A 86 1.31 3.16 14.20
N ALA A 87 0.77 2.07 13.62
CA ALA A 87 -0.27 1.27 14.25
C ALA A 87 0.26 0.44 15.43
N ASP A 88 1.48 -0.10 15.31
CA ASP A 88 2.14 -0.89 16.35
C ASP A 88 2.65 -0.02 17.52
N PHE A 89 3.01 1.24 17.25
CA PHE A 89 3.51 2.21 18.23
C PHE A 89 2.43 3.12 18.84
N ARG A 90 1.13 2.82 18.70
CA ARG A 90 0.07 3.73 19.18
C ARG A 90 0.16 4.02 20.69
N THR A 91 0.69 5.19 21.03
CA THR A 91 0.59 5.87 22.33
C THR A 91 0.42 7.38 22.10
N GLU A 92 -0.14 8.09 23.08
CA GLU A 92 -0.67 9.45 22.90
C GLU A 92 0.38 10.57 22.75
N THR A 93 1.68 10.28 22.94
CA THR A 93 2.65 11.33 23.31
C THR A 93 3.52 11.91 22.18
N GLY A 94 3.42 11.46 20.93
CA GLY A 94 4.16 11.99 19.77
C GLY A 94 5.67 11.71 19.75
N VAL A 95 6.22 11.17 20.84
CA VAL A 95 7.62 10.70 20.98
C VAL A 95 7.92 9.57 20.00
N GLU A 96 6.90 8.81 19.61
CA GLU A 96 6.96 7.61 18.80
C GLU A 96 7.29 7.94 17.35
N MET A 97 6.79 9.05 16.81
CA MET A 97 7.11 9.50 15.45
C MET A 97 8.60 9.80 15.31
N THR A 98 9.20 10.36 16.38
CA THR A 98 10.64 10.60 16.46
C THR A 98 11.42 9.29 16.55
N LYS A 99 10.93 8.31 17.34
CA LYS A 99 11.56 6.99 17.46
C LYS A 99 11.51 6.21 16.14
N ILE A 100 10.35 6.17 15.49
CA ILE A 100 10.14 5.53 14.18
C ILE A 100 11.08 6.14 13.15
N GLY A 101 11.04 7.47 12.99
CA GLY A 101 11.82 8.16 11.97
C GLY A 101 13.33 7.97 12.12
N LYS A 102 13.85 8.04 13.34
CA LYS A 102 15.28 7.83 13.63
C LYS A 102 15.75 6.39 13.40
N ASN A 103 14.89 5.40 13.59
CA ASN A 103 15.25 3.98 13.48
C ASN A 103 14.76 3.33 12.19
N LEU A 104 14.20 4.11 11.26
CA LEU A 104 13.57 3.60 10.05
C LEU A 104 14.48 2.66 9.22
N PRO A 105 15.79 2.94 9.03
CA PRO A 105 16.68 2.02 8.31
C PRO A 105 16.91 0.66 8.99
N ARG A 106 16.72 0.59 10.31
CA ARG A 106 16.79 -0.67 11.05
C ARG A 106 15.44 -1.39 11.11
N LEU A 107 14.36 -0.63 11.17
CA LEU A 107 13.00 -1.18 11.23
C LEU A 107 12.57 -1.70 9.87
N VAL A 108 12.89 -0.96 8.81
CA VAL A 108 12.44 -1.22 7.44
C VAL A 108 13.67 -1.18 6.54
N PRO A 109 14.36 -2.31 6.30
CA PRO A 109 15.70 -2.34 5.68
C PRO A 109 15.81 -1.72 4.28
N PHE A 110 14.69 -1.55 3.56
CA PHE A 110 14.66 -0.86 2.27
C PHE A 110 14.59 0.67 2.39
N MET A 111 14.23 1.20 3.56
CA MET A 111 14.25 2.63 3.85
C MET A 111 15.62 3.03 4.41
N THR A 112 16.60 3.22 3.53
CA THR A 112 17.99 3.46 3.93
C THR A 112 18.21 4.76 4.71
N ASP A 113 17.27 5.71 4.60
CA ASP A 113 17.37 7.03 5.23
C ASP A 113 16.47 7.14 6.47
N THR A 114 16.92 7.93 7.44
CA THR A 114 16.10 8.33 8.59
C THR A 114 15.09 9.41 8.20
N TYR A 115 13.93 9.40 8.85
CA TYR A 115 12.84 10.34 8.57
C TYR A 115 12.66 11.30 9.73
N THR A 116 12.25 12.53 9.42
CA THR A 116 11.80 13.47 10.43
C THR A 116 10.44 13.03 10.99
N PRO A 117 10.08 13.42 12.23
CA PRO A 117 8.75 13.12 12.78
C PRO A 117 7.61 13.62 11.88
N GLN A 118 7.82 14.78 11.24
CA GLN A 118 6.90 15.36 10.27
C GLN A 118 6.67 14.43 9.07
N ALA A 119 7.76 13.88 8.50
CA ALA A 119 7.68 12.98 7.35
C ALA A 119 6.97 11.66 7.68
N VAL A 120 7.19 11.13 8.89
CA VAL A 120 6.46 9.95 9.40
C VAL A 120 4.96 10.24 9.50
N ASN A 121 4.59 11.37 10.13
CA ASN A 121 3.19 11.79 10.24
C ASN A 121 2.53 12.02 8.87
N GLN A 122 3.24 12.61 7.91
CA GLN A 122 2.73 12.83 6.56
C GLN A 122 2.46 11.52 5.82
N ALA A 123 3.38 10.55 5.92
CA ALA A 123 3.17 9.24 5.30
C ALA A 123 1.97 8.50 5.92
N ARG A 124 1.82 8.55 7.25
CA ARG A 124 0.66 8.02 7.95
C ARG A 124 -0.64 8.71 7.51
N ALA A 125 -0.67 10.03 7.51
CA ALA A 125 -1.85 10.79 7.11
C ALA A 125 -2.23 10.52 5.65
N SER A 126 -1.24 10.38 4.77
CA SER A 126 -1.48 10.03 3.37
C SER A 126 -2.09 8.63 3.21
N PHE A 127 -1.62 7.65 4.00
CA PHE A 127 -2.24 6.33 4.06
C PHE A 127 -3.71 6.42 4.50
N GLU A 128 -3.99 7.11 5.62
CA GLU A 128 -5.35 7.28 6.15
C GLU A 128 -6.28 7.99 5.15
N GLU A 129 -5.78 9.02 4.45
CA GLU A 129 -6.53 9.73 3.41
C GLU A 129 -6.88 8.81 2.23
N LYS A 130 -5.94 7.98 1.78
CA LYS A 130 -6.17 7.01 0.69
C LYS A 130 -7.20 5.95 1.09
N VAL A 131 -7.10 5.42 2.31
CA VAL A 131 -8.09 4.47 2.85
C VAL A 131 -9.48 5.11 2.88
N ASN A 132 -9.60 6.34 3.40
CA ASN A 132 -10.87 7.05 3.45
C ASN A 132 -11.47 7.29 2.06
N LYS A 133 -10.66 7.72 1.08
CA LYS A 133 -11.12 7.94 -0.30
C LYS A 133 -11.56 6.64 -0.98
N ALA A 134 -10.79 5.57 -0.81
CA ALA A 134 -11.13 4.25 -1.36
C ALA A 134 -12.43 3.73 -0.74
N GLY A 135 -12.57 3.79 0.59
CA GLY A 135 -13.78 3.38 1.30
C GLY A 135 -15.01 4.19 0.90
N ALA A 136 -14.89 5.52 0.77
CA ALA A 136 -15.98 6.36 0.29
C ALA A 136 -16.41 6.00 -1.14
N THR A 137 -15.45 5.75 -2.03
CA THR A 137 -15.70 5.38 -3.43
C THR A 137 -16.36 4.01 -3.54
N PHE A 138 -15.83 3.04 -2.79
CA PHE A 138 -16.36 1.69 -2.70
C PHE A 138 -17.82 1.71 -2.20
N LEU A 139 -18.06 2.36 -1.06
CA LEU A 139 -19.39 2.41 -0.45
C LEU A 139 -20.39 3.15 -1.33
N TYR A 140 -19.98 4.23 -2.01
CA TYR A 140 -20.81 4.91 -3.00
C TYR A 140 -21.23 3.96 -4.12
N GLY A 141 -20.31 3.17 -4.68
CA GLY A 141 -20.62 2.18 -5.72
C GLY A 141 -21.57 1.08 -5.22
N ALA A 142 -21.32 0.55 -4.03
CA ALA A 142 -22.19 -0.43 -3.38
C ALA A 142 -23.60 0.13 -3.14
N MET A 143 -23.70 1.39 -2.70
CA MET A 143 -24.97 2.03 -2.38
C MET A 143 -25.75 2.50 -3.62
N CYS A 144 -25.07 2.81 -4.72
CA CYS A 144 -25.73 3.23 -5.97
C CYS A 144 -26.17 2.06 -6.85
N GLY A 145 -25.95 0.81 -6.42
CA GLY A 145 -26.34 -0.38 -7.20
C GLY A 145 -25.49 -0.58 -8.46
N PHE A 146 -24.27 -0.02 -8.50
CA PHE A 146 -23.34 -0.24 -9.62
C PHE A 146 -22.83 -1.68 -9.70
N PHE A 147 -22.88 -2.39 -8.57
CA PHE A 147 -22.54 -3.79 -8.45
C PHE A 147 -23.79 -4.60 -8.10
N THR A 148 -23.97 -5.72 -8.81
CA THR A 148 -24.90 -6.78 -8.40
C THR A 148 -24.41 -7.45 -7.11
N ALA A 149 -25.25 -8.29 -6.48
CA ALA A 149 -24.83 -9.05 -5.30
C ALA A 149 -23.61 -9.93 -5.60
N GLU A 150 -23.64 -10.66 -6.72
CA GLU A 150 -22.56 -11.54 -7.16
C GLU A 150 -21.25 -10.76 -7.40
N GLN A 151 -21.33 -9.61 -8.09
CA GLN A 151 -20.16 -8.77 -8.32
C GLN A 151 -19.58 -8.17 -7.04
N LEU A 152 -20.43 -7.89 -6.05
CA LEU A 152 -19.99 -7.41 -4.75
C LEU A 152 -19.30 -8.53 -3.96
N ASP A 153 -19.85 -9.75 -3.99
CA ASP A 153 -19.23 -10.92 -3.37
C ASP A 153 -17.87 -11.25 -4.03
N ASP A 154 -17.79 -11.24 -5.37
CA ASP A 154 -16.54 -11.44 -6.11
C ASP A 154 -15.49 -10.37 -5.76
N MET A 155 -15.91 -9.10 -5.70
CA MET A 155 -15.03 -8.01 -5.28
C MET A 155 -14.52 -8.22 -3.86
N MET A 156 -15.38 -8.64 -2.93
CA MET A 156 -15.01 -8.84 -1.53
C MET A 156 -14.07 -10.02 -1.34
N TYR A 157 -14.24 -11.07 -2.13
CA TYR A 157 -13.27 -12.14 -2.22
C TYR A 157 -11.90 -11.61 -2.65
N GLU A 158 -11.84 -10.86 -3.76
CA GLU A 158 -10.57 -10.30 -4.26
C GLU A 158 -9.89 -9.36 -3.25
N VAL A 159 -10.61 -8.40 -2.66
CA VAL A 159 -9.98 -7.48 -1.70
C VAL A 159 -9.58 -8.16 -0.40
N THR A 160 -10.27 -9.24 -0.01
CA THR A 160 -9.88 -10.06 1.16
C THR A 160 -8.58 -10.82 0.88
N GLU A 161 -8.43 -11.43 -0.30
CA GLU A 161 -7.17 -12.06 -0.71
C GLU A 161 -6.01 -11.05 -0.73
N VAL A 162 -6.24 -9.84 -1.23
CA VAL A 162 -5.24 -8.77 -1.21
C VAL A 162 -4.84 -8.40 0.22
N ALA A 163 -5.81 -8.30 1.14
CA ALA A 163 -5.55 -8.01 2.53
C ALA A 163 -4.78 -9.14 3.24
N LYS A 164 -5.18 -10.40 3.02
CA LYS A 164 -4.50 -11.58 3.58
C LYS A 164 -3.05 -11.67 3.12
N PHE A 165 -2.78 -11.47 1.83
CA PHE A 165 -1.41 -11.43 1.33
C PHE A 165 -0.57 -10.36 2.04
N LEU A 166 -1.10 -9.15 2.24
CA LEU A 166 -0.38 -8.11 2.97
C LEU A 166 -0.14 -8.47 4.44
N LEU A 167 -1.07 -9.17 5.10
CA LEU A 167 -0.91 -9.68 6.47
C LEU A 167 0.17 -10.77 6.54
N GLU A 168 0.15 -11.72 5.61
CA GLU A 168 1.12 -12.81 5.52
C GLU A 168 2.54 -12.26 5.35
N VAL A 169 2.72 -11.28 4.45
CA VAL A 169 4.02 -10.64 4.23
C VAL A 169 4.53 -9.97 5.51
N GLU A 170 3.66 -9.42 6.36
CA GLU A 170 4.04 -8.85 7.67
C GLU A 170 4.40 -9.92 8.72
N GLY A 171 4.34 -11.20 8.36
CA GLY A 171 4.59 -12.33 9.24
C GLY A 171 3.41 -12.66 10.14
N VAL A 172 2.19 -12.25 9.77
CA VAL A 172 0.96 -12.69 10.44
C VAL A 172 0.55 -14.03 9.80
N ASP A 173 0.74 -15.11 10.55
CA ASP A 173 0.25 -16.44 10.19
C ASP A 173 -1.18 -16.59 10.71
N LEU A 174 -2.16 -16.62 9.80
CA LEU A 174 -3.57 -16.85 10.14
C LEU A 174 -3.86 -18.34 10.01
N ALA A 175 -4.49 -18.93 11.03
CA ALA A 175 -4.97 -20.30 10.87
C ALA A 175 -6.06 -20.32 9.79
N VAL A 176 -6.10 -21.37 8.96
CA VAL A 176 -7.11 -21.51 7.90
C VAL A 176 -8.55 -21.35 8.43
N GLU A 177 -8.82 -21.83 9.64
CA GLU A 177 -10.13 -21.64 10.29
C GLU A 177 -10.43 -20.17 10.56
N ASP A 178 -9.46 -19.40 11.05
CA ASP A 178 -9.60 -17.97 11.32
C ASP A 178 -9.79 -17.18 10.01
N GLU A 179 -9.12 -17.60 8.93
CA GLU A 179 -9.30 -17.01 7.60
C GLU A 179 -10.73 -17.21 7.08
N LEU A 180 -11.24 -18.44 7.13
CA LEU A 180 -12.60 -18.76 6.68
C LEU A 180 -13.66 -18.05 7.54
N GLU A 181 -13.45 -17.95 8.85
CA GLU A 181 -14.35 -17.22 9.73
C GLU A 181 -14.35 -15.72 9.40
N ALA A 182 -13.18 -15.13 9.14
CA ALA A 182 -13.09 -13.74 8.73
C ALA A 182 -13.82 -13.48 7.41
N GLU A 183 -13.67 -14.37 6.42
CA GLU A 183 -14.35 -14.28 5.12
C GLU A 183 -15.88 -14.37 5.24
N ASP A 184 -16.40 -15.30 6.04
CA ASP A 184 -17.86 -15.44 6.26
C ASP A 184 -18.43 -14.18 6.93
N ARG A 185 -17.74 -13.65 7.95
CA ARG A 185 -18.14 -12.41 8.63
C ARG A 185 -18.12 -11.21 7.69
N ILE A 186 -17.09 -11.06 6.87
CA ILE A 186 -16.98 -9.97 5.88
C ILE A 186 -18.13 -10.10 4.86
N SER A 187 -18.35 -11.29 4.31
CA SER A 187 -19.41 -11.55 3.33
C SER A 187 -20.80 -11.24 3.91
N LYS A 188 -21.03 -11.59 5.17
CA LYS A 188 -22.27 -11.27 5.88
C LYS A 188 -22.51 -9.76 5.99
N VAL A 189 -21.52 -9.00 6.47
CA VAL A 189 -21.62 -7.54 6.60
C VAL A 189 -21.94 -6.89 5.25
N MET A 190 -21.40 -7.42 4.16
CA MET A 190 -21.60 -6.89 2.82
C MET A 190 -23.00 -7.14 2.28
N ARG A 191 -23.59 -8.29 2.61
CA ARG A 191 -25.02 -8.55 2.35
C ARG A 191 -25.90 -7.57 3.12
N ASP A 192 -25.58 -7.31 4.39
CA ASP A 192 -26.31 -6.35 5.22
C ASP A 192 -26.24 -4.92 4.63
N VAL A 193 -25.06 -4.49 4.14
CA VAL A 193 -24.89 -3.20 3.45
C VAL A 193 -25.75 -3.11 2.19
N ARG A 194 -25.81 -4.20 1.40
CA ARG A 194 -26.64 -4.25 0.20
C ARG A 194 -28.13 -4.15 0.53
N GLU A 195 -28.60 -4.90 1.54
CA GLU A 195 -29.99 -4.88 1.98
C GLU A 195 -30.40 -3.48 2.45
N ALA A 196 -29.61 -2.89 3.36
CA ALA A 196 -29.82 -1.51 3.82
C ALA A 196 -29.81 -0.51 2.67
N SER A 197 -28.95 -0.73 1.67
CA SER A 197 -28.92 0.13 0.50
C SER A 197 -30.15 0.00 -0.40
N ALA A 198 -30.69 -1.20 -0.59
CA ALA A 198 -31.90 -1.39 -1.39
C ALA A 198 -33.09 -0.68 -0.73
N GLU A 199 -33.18 -0.75 0.60
CA GLU A 199 -34.16 0.01 1.40
C GLU A 199 -34.01 1.52 1.17
N VAL A 200 -32.79 2.06 1.30
CA VAL A 200 -32.51 3.50 1.10
C VAL A 200 -32.83 3.97 -0.32
N ARG A 201 -32.59 3.15 -1.35
CA ARG A 201 -32.89 3.51 -2.75
C ARG A 201 -34.39 3.49 -3.07
N GLY A 202 -35.25 3.02 -2.16
CA GLY A 202 -36.66 2.82 -2.46
C GLY A 202 -36.87 1.76 -3.55
N GLU A 203 -36.00 0.74 -3.60
CA GLU A 203 -36.26 -0.50 -4.35
C GLU A 203 -37.34 -1.31 -3.61
N GLU A 204 -38.49 -0.68 -3.41
CA GLU A 204 -39.71 -1.36 -3.03
C GLU A 204 -40.05 -2.34 -4.16
N VAL A 205 -40.13 -3.62 -3.81
CA VAL A 205 -40.46 -4.71 -4.73
C VAL A 205 -41.81 -4.40 -5.38
N LYS A 206 -41.78 -3.95 -6.64
CA LYS A 206 -42.98 -3.80 -7.46
C LYS A 206 -43.54 -5.18 -7.75
N CYS A 207 -44.77 -5.41 -7.33
CA CYS A 207 -45.49 -6.64 -7.67
C CYS A 207 -45.57 -6.77 -9.21
N PRO A 208 -44.99 -7.82 -9.82
CA PRO A 208 -44.95 -7.96 -11.27
C PRO A 208 -46.34 -8.17 -11.92
N GLU A 209 -47.37 -8.42 -11.11
CA GLU A 209 -48.77 -8.59 -11.54
C GLU A 209 -49.57 -7.27 -11.55
N CYS A 210 -49.26 -6.29 -10.70
CA CYS A 210 -50.09 -5.08 -10.56
C CYS A 210 -49.34 -3.75 -10.48
N GLY A 211 -48.00 -3.77 -10.41
CA GLY A 211 -47.16 -2.56 -10.45
C GLY A 211 -47.24 -1.66 -9.20
N HIS A 212 -48.01 -2.04 -8.18
CA HIS A 212 -48.08 -1.28 -6.93
C HIS A 212 -46.85 -1.50 -6.05
N VAL A 213 -46.53 -0.43 -5.34
CA VAL A 213 -45.40 -0.31 -4.44
C VAL A 213 -45.97 -0.33 -3.02
N HIS A 214 -45.52 -1.27 -2.18
CA HIS A 214 -46.06 -1.43 -0.83
C HIS A 214 -45.25 -0.60 0.15
N ASP A 215 -45.82 0.54 0.55
CA ASP A 215 -45.30 1.36 1.65
C ASP A 215 -45.28 0.53 2.96
N PRO A 216 -44.13 0.40 3.63
CA PRO A 216 -44.09 -0.19 4.97
C PRO A 216 -44.71 0.80 5.96
N LYS A 217 -45.62 0.30 6.80
CA LYS A 217 -46.23 1.06 7.89
C LYS A 217 -45.25 1.35 9.02
#